data_AF-A0A3M2M7N5-F1
#
_entry.id   AF-A0A3M2M7N5-F1
#
_cell.length_a   1.000
_cell.length_b   1.000
_cell.length_c   1.000
_cell.angle_alpha   90.00
_cell.angle_beta   90.00
_cell.angle_gamma   90.00
#
_symmetry.space_group_name_H-M   'P 1'
#
loop_
_entity.id
_entity.type
_entity.pdbx_description
1 polymer ?
#
loop_
_entity_poly.entity_id
_entity_poly.type
_entity_poly.pdbx_seq_one_letter_code
_entity_poly.pdbx_strand_id
1 'polypeptide(L)'
;MGTRERGGRTGAGALWWWAAPSVVLLVGMALWGIVRYPELPERIPQHVGPGGVDAWGDRSVGLAFLPVFVYAGLTALLTGCVWGLLRATPLDAMPAPKDRWAQAMAVGNNRPASAASARAMARALLTTNALVGVALLPMAWVQWRETQTTSVPGWLTVAMPLALALSVVPPCLAGWRDSREKRALRELRRAA
;
A
#
# COMPACT_ATOMS: atom_id res chain seq x y z
N MET A 1 -12.45 37.53 -2.11
CA MET A 1 -12.81 36.27 -1.42
C MET A 1 -12.85 35.10 -2.43
N GLY A 2 -11.71 34.77 -3.08
CA GLY A 2 -11.74 33.83 -4.24
C GLY A 2 -10.43 33.12 -4.60
N THR A 3 -9.41 33.11 -3.73
CA THR A 3 -8.08 32.54 -4.06
C THR A 3 -7.77 31.21 -3.38
N ARG A 4 -8.55 30.77 -2.38
CA ARG A 4 -8.31 29.49 -1.66
C ARG A 4 -8.77 28.23 -2.41
N GLU A 5 -9.73 28.33 -3.32
CA GLU A 5 -10.31 27.14 -3.96
C GLU A 5 -9.46 26.54 -5.09
N ARG A 6 -8.66 27.35 -5.81
CA ARG A 6 -7.80 26.85 -6.90
C ARG A 6 -6.61 26.04 -6.39
N GLY A 7 -6.05 26.38 -5.22
CA GLY A 7 -4.90 25.67 -4.64
C GLY A 7 -5.24 24.31 -4.01
N GLY A 8 -6.49 24.10 -3.56
CA GLY A 8 -6.93 22.84 -2.97
C GLY A 8 -7.12 21.72 -4.00
N ARG A 9 -7.66 22.06 -5.18
CA ARG A 9 -7.91 21.09 -6.27
C ARG A 9 -6.61 20.60 -6.94
N THR A 10 -5.63 21.47 -7.13
CA THR A 10 -4.33 21.09 -7.73
C THR A 10 -3.50 20.20 -6.80
N GLY A 11 -3.54 20.44 -5.49
CA GLY A 11 -2.85 19.62 -4.50
C GLY A 11 -3.42 18.20 -4.35
N ALA A 12 -4.74 18.03 -4.47
CA ALA A 12 -5.38 16.73 -4.43
C ALA A 12 -5.12 15.93 -5.72
N GLY A 13 -5.21 16.57 -6.89
CA GLY A 13 -4.85 15.93 -8.16
C GLY A 13 -3.39 15.48 -8.21
N ALA A 14 -2.47 16.31 -7.70
CA ALA A 14 -1.05 15.97 -7.62
C ALA A 14 -0.75 14.78 -6.69
N LEU A 15 -1.60 14.51 -5.70
CA LEU A 15 -1.44 13.37 -4.80
C LEU A 15 -1.81 12.04 -5.48
N TRP A 16 -2.84 12.04 -6.32
CA TRP A 16 -3.27 10.83 -7.02
C TRP A 16 -2.26 10.34 -8.07
N TRP A 17 -1.37 11.21 -8.55
CA TRP A 17 -0.23 10.78 -9.36
C TRP A 17 0.69 9.79 -8.64
N TRP A 18 0.71 9.77 -7.31
CA TRP A 18 1.46 8.78 -6.53
C TRP A 18 0.86 7.37 -6.60
N ALA A 19 -0.38 7.22 -7.06
CA ALA A 19 -0.98 5.91 -7.34
C ALA A 19 -0.54 5.35 -8.71
N ALA A 20 -0.01 6.19 -9.61
CA ALA A 20 0.34 5.79 -10.97
C ALA A 20 1.32 4.59 -11.02
N PRO A 21 2.40 4.52 -10.20
CA PRO A 21 3.28 3.36 -10.20
C PRO A 21 2.54 2.06 -9.88
N SER A 22 1.61 2.08 -8.93
CA SER A 22 0.81 0.90 -8.59
C SER A 22 -0.14 0.50 -9.71
N VAL A 23 -0.80 1.46 -10.35
CA VAL A 23 -1.69 1.19 -11.48
C VAL A 23 -0.90 0.61 -12.65
N VAL A 24 0.26 1.18 -12.98
CA VAL A 24 1.14 0.69 -14.05
C VAL A 24 1.62 -0.73 -13.74
N LEU A 25 2.04 -1.00 -12.50
CA LEU A 25 2.45 -2.35 -12.08
C LEU A 25 1.29 -3.35 -12.18
N LEU A 26 0.09 -2.96 -11.72
CA LEU A 26 -1.08 -3.83 -11.76
C LEU A 26 -1.48 -4.17 -13.21
N VAL A 27 -1.54 -3.16 -14.08
CA VAL A 27 -1.83 -3.34 -15.51
C VAL A 27 -0.72 -4.16 -16.17
N GLY A 28 0.54 -3.85 -15.88
CA GLY A 28 1.68 -4.57 -16.42
C GLY A 28 1.68 -6.05 -16.04
N MET A 29 1.43 -6.36 -14.77
CA MET A 29 1.28 -7.75 -14.32
C MET A 29 0.08 -8.44 -14.95
N ALA A 30 -1.07 -7.77 -15.06
CA ALA A 30 -2.25 -8.33 -15.70
C ALA A 30 -1.96 -8.67 -17.18
N LEU A 31 -1.41 -7.73 -17.94
CA LEU A 31 -1.06 -7.93 -19.35
C LEU A 31 -0.01 -9.03 -19.51
N TRP A 32 1.01 -9.03 -18.66
CA TRP A 32 2.03 -10.08 -18.68
C TRP A 32 1.42 -11.45 -18.43
N GLY A 33 0.58 -11.59 -17.40
CA GLY A 33 -0.15 -12.83 -17.12
C GLY A 33 -1.04 -13.26 -18.28
N ILE A 34 -1.77 -12.34 -18.91
CA ILE A 34 -2.65 -12.62 -20.08
C ILE A 34 -1.84 -13.19 -21.25
N VAL A 35 -0.70 -12.57 -21.56
CA VAL A 35 0.18 -13.03 -22.65
C VAL A 35 0.75 -14.42 -22.34
N ARG A 36 1.08 -14.70 -21.08
CA ARG A 36 1.69 -15.97 -20.65
C ARG A 36 0.71 -17.11 -20.45
N TYR A 37 -0.54 -16.79 -20.10
CA TYR A 37 -1.54 -17.78 -19.70
C TYR A 37 -1.74 -18.94 -20.70
N PRO A 38 -1.80 -18.71 -22.03
CA PRO A 38 -1.98 -19.79 -23.00
C PRO A 38 -0.86 -20.83 -23.00
N GLU A 39 0.36 -20.41 -22.69
CA GLU A 39 1.59 -21.20 -22.74
C GLU A 39 1.90 -21.90 -21.40
N LEU A 40 1.07 -21.68 -20.38
CA LEU A 40 1.29 -22.31 -19.08
C LEU A 40 1.05 -23.81 -19.14
N PRO A 41 1.88 -24.60 -18.43
CA PRO A 41 1.70 -26.04 -18.34
C PRO A 41 0.39 -26.40 -17.62
N GLU A 42 -0.04 -27.66 -17.74
CA GLU A 42 -1.27 -28.15 -17.08
C GLU A 42 -1.25 -27.97 -15.56
N ARG A 43 -0.05 -27.98 -14.95
CA ARG A 43 0.15 -27.77 -13.51
C ARG A 43 1.09 -26.61 -13.26
N ILE A 44 0.69 -25.72 -12.36
CA ILE A 44 1.44 -24.52 -11.99
C ILE A 44 1.80 -24.52 -10.50
N PRO A 45 2.86 -23.79 -10.08
CA PRO A 45 3.26 -23.72 -8.69
C PRO A 45 2.12 -23.21 -7.80
N GLN A 46 1.86 -23.92 -6.70
CA GLN A 46 0.91 -23.53 -5.67
C GLN A 46 1.63 -23.05 -4.39
N HIS A 47 2.77 -23.67 -4.07
CA HIS A 47 3.61 -23.29 -2.94
C HIS A 47 5.09 -23.39 -3.33
N VAL A 48 5.90 -22.49 -2.76
CA VAL A 48 7.35 -22.45 -2.94
C VAL A 48 7.99 -22.47 -1.56
N GLY A 49 8.58 -23.62 -1.22
CA GLY A 49 9.33 -23.82 0.01
C GLY A 49 10.84 -23.52 -0.15
N PRO A 50 11.63 -23.80 0.90
CA PRO A 50 13.08 -23.55 0.90
C PRO A 50 13.85 -24.28 -0.21
N GLY A 51 13.33 -25.43 -0.67
CA GLY A 51 13.92 -26.24 -1.75
C GLY A 51 13.37 -25.94 -3.15
N GLY A 52 12.49 -24.94 -3.31
CA GLY A 52 11.79 -24.65 -4.55
C GLY A 52 10.31 -24.99 -4.50
N VAL A 53 9.70 -25.29 -5.65
CA VAL A 53 8.26 -25.63 -5.73
C VAL A 53 8.02 -26.99 -5.08
N ASP A 54 7.31 -27.03 -3.98
CA ASP A 54 6.98 -28.25 -3.22
C ASP A 54 5.49 -28.63 -3.31
N ALA A 55 4.63 -27.74 -3.84
CA ALA A 55 3.24 -28.04 -4.16
C ALA A 55 2.83 -27.49 -5.54
N TRP A 56 2.00 -28.27 -6.24
CA TRP A 56 1.56 -28.03 -7.61
C TRP A 56 0.04 -28.14 -7.71
N GLY A 57 -0.61 -27.14 -8.29
CA GLY A 57 -2.05 -27.13 -8.55
C GLY A 57 -2.36 -27.15 -10.05
N ASP A 58 -3.58 -27.55 -10.40
CA ASP A 58 -4.04 -27.53 -11.79
C ASP A 58 -4.15 -26.08 -12.31
N ARG A 59 -3.79 -25.89 -13.58
CA ARG A 59 -3.87 -24.60 -14.25
C ARG A 59 -5.30 -24.10 -14.25
N SER A 60 -5.50 -22.96 -13.61
CA SER A 60 -6.74 -22.22 -13.60
C SER A 60 -6.46 -20.73 -13.60
N VAL A 61 -7.42 -19.93 -14.06
CA VAL A 61 -7.32 -18.45 -14.01
C VAL A 61 -7.15 -17.99 -12.57
N GLY A 62 -7.90 -18.58 -11.63
CA GLY A 62 -7.84 -18.23 -10.20
C GLY A 62 -6.45 -18.42 -9.61
N LEU A 63 -5.83 -19.57 -9.87
CA LEU A 63 -4.49 -19.86 -9.37
C LEU A 63 -3.45 -19.02 -10.11
N ALA A 64 -3.47 -19.00 -11.45
CA ALA A 64 -2.45 -18.31 -12.26
C ALA A 64 -2.42 -16.79 -12.05
N PHE A 65 -3.57 -16.16 -11.80
CA PHE A 65 -3.67 -14.71 -11.59
C PHE A 65 -3.73 -14.32 -10.12
N LEU A 66 -3.48 -15.24 -9.19
CA LEU A 66 -3.50 -14.96 -7.75
C LEU A 66 -2.64 -13.74 -7.35
N PRO A 67 -1.39 -13.56 -7.86
CA PRO A 67 -0.59 -12.37 -7.54
C PRO A 67 -1.27 -11.07 -8.00
N VAL A 68 -1.95 -11.11 -9.16
CA VAL A 68 -2.67 -9.96 -9.71
C VAL A 68 -3.89 -9.63 -8.86
N PHE A 69 -4.68 -10.64 -8.45
CA PHE A 69 -5.85 -10.43 -7.61
C PHE A 69 -5.49 -9.92 -6.21
N VAL A 70 -4.46 -10.50 -5.59
CA VAL A 70 -3.92 -10.03 -4.31
C VAL A 70 -3.47 -8.57 -4.44
N TYR A 71 -2.73 -8.24 -5.50
CA TYR A 71 -2.26 -6.88 -5.69
C TYR A 71 -3.38 -5.88 -5.99
N ALA A 72 -4.38 -6.27 -6.76
CA ALA A 72 -5.57 -5.46 -7.02
C ALA A 72 -6.34 -5.17 -5.72
N GLY A 73 -6.55 -6.19 -4.89
CA GLY A 73 -7.21 -6.06 -3.59
C GLY A 73 -6.47 -5.11 -2.65
N LEU A 74 -5.14 -5.27 -2.54
CA LEU A 74 -4.30 -4.38 -1.73
C LEU A 74 -4.31 -2.94 -2.27
N THR A 75 -4.26 -2.76 -3.58
CA THR A 75 -4.34 -1.44 -4.21
C THR A 75 -5.66 -0.75 -3.90
N ALA A 76 -6.78 -1.47 -3.99
CA ALA A 76 -8.09 -0.94 -3.65
C ALA A 76 -8.20 -0.58 -2.16
N LEU A 77 -7.74 -1.48 -1.28
CA LEU A 77 -7.74 -1.27 0.17
C LEU A 77 -6.94 -0.03 0.56
N LEU A 78 -5.68 0.07 0.11
CA LEU A 78 -4.80 1.19 0.47
C LEU A 78 -5.30 2.51 -0.14
N THR A 79 -5.85 2.48 -1.34
CA THR A 79 -6.52 3.65 -1.95
C THR A 79 -7.72 4.10 -1.13
N GLY A 80 -8.53 3.16 -0.62
CA GLY A 80 -9.63 3.43 0.30
C GLY A 80 -9.16 4.06 1.61
N CYS A 81 -8.08 3.54 2.20
CA CYS A 81 -7.45 4.11 3.39
C CYS A 81 -6.96 5.53 3.15
N VAL A 82 -6.30 5.79 2.02
CA VAL A 82 -5.85 7.14 1.61
C VAL A 82 -7.05 8.08 1.48
N TRP A 83 -8.10 7.65 0.80
CA TRP A 83 -9.32 8.43 0.64
C TRP A 83 -9.97 8.79 1.99
N GLY A 84 -10.07 7.82 2.91
CA GLY A 84 -10.59 8.04 4.26
C GLY A 84 -9.72 8.99 5.08
N LEU A 85 -8.41 8.81 5.03
CA LEU A 85 -7.41 9.64 5.71
C LEU A 85 -7.50 11.12 5.25
N LEU A 86 -7.64 11.35 3.95
CA LEU A 86 -7.72 12.72 3.40
C LEU A 86 -9.07 13.41 3.69
N ARG A 87 -10.10 12.65 4.04
CA ARG A 87 -11.42 13.16 4.44
C ARG A 87 -11.52 13.40 5.94
N ALA A 88 -10.60 12.85 6.74
CA ALA A 88 -10.60 13.04 8.18
C ALA A 88 -10.24 14.49 8.53
N THR A 89 -11.01 15.11 9.42
CA THR A 89 -10.64 16.40 10.00
C THR A 89 -9.40 16.22 10.90
N PRO A 90 -8.28 16.91 10.62
CA PRO A 90 -7.07 16.78 11.43
C PRO A 90 -7.22 17.41 12.82
N LEU A 91 -6.30 17.06 13.73
CA LEU A 91 -6.35 17.48 15.13
C LEU A 91 -6.18 18.99 15.32
N ASP A 92 -5.31 19.63 14.53
CA ASP A 92 -5.05 21.07 14.56
C ASP A 92 -6.28 21.92 14.19
N ALA A 93 -7.14 21.40 13.32
CA ALA A 93 -8.38 22.06 12.88
C ALA A 93 -9.59 21.73 13.76
N MET A 94 -9.47 20.85 14.75
CA MET A 94 -10.59 20.52 15.65
C MET A 94 -10.75 21.59 16.75
N PRO A 95 -12.00 21.88 17.15
CA PRO A 95 -12.27 22.75 18.29
C PRO A 95 -11.68 22.18 19.58
N ALA A 96 -11.42 23.05 20.56
CA ALA A 96 -11.01 22.63 21.88
C ALA A 96 -12.05 21.64 22.46
N PRO A 97 -11.60 20.51 23.05
CA PRO A 97 -12.53 19.53 23.61
C PRO A 97 -13.34 20.16 24.73
N LYS A 98 -14.66 20.02 24.68
CA LYS A 98 -15.59 20.55 25.69
C LYS A 98 -15.52 19.78 27.01
N ASP A 99 -15.20 18.50 26.95
CA ASP A 99 -15.11 17.59 28.09
C ASP A 99 -14.08 16.47 27.86
N ARG A 100 -13.85 15.63 28.88
CA ARG A 100 -12.92 14.51 28.84
C ARG A 100 -13.32 13.43 27.82
N TRP A 101 -14.61 13.26 27.53
CA TRP A 101 -15.10 12.28 26.56
C TRP A 101 -14.85 12.74 25.12
N ALA A 102 -15.10 14.01 24.81
CA ALA A 102 -14.74 14.64 23.55
C ALA A 102 -13.23 14.57 23.30
N GLN A 103 -12.42 14.73 24.35
CA GLN A 103 -10.97 14.53 24.27
C GLN A 103 -10.60 13.07 23.99
N ALA A 104 -11.21 12.10 24.67
CA ALA A 104 -10.99 10.67 24.44
C ALA A 104 -11.38 10.25 23.02
N MET A 105 -12.51 10.72 22.50
CA MET A 105 -12.97 10.44 21.13
C MET A 105 -12.08 11.08 20.06
N ALA A 106 -11.52 12.27 20.33
CA ALA A 106 -10.56 12.91 19.44
C ALA A 106 -9.24 12.13 19.36
N VAL A 107 -8.77 11.58 20.49
CA VAL A 107 -7.54 10.77 20.55
C VAL A 107 -7.76 9.34 20.02
N GLY A 108 -8.91 8.73 20.29
CA GLY A 108 -9.25 7.36 19.91
C GLY A 108 -9.44 7.15 18.41
N ASN A 109 -9.79 8.21 17.65
CA ASN A 109 -10.03 8.13 16.21
C ASN A 109 -8.76 8.16 15.33
N ASN A 110 -7.56 8.05 15.93
CA ASN A 110 -6.25 8.06 15.24
C ASN A 110 -6.12 9.14 14.13
N ARG A 111 -6.71 10.31 14.36
CA ARG A 111 -6.74 11.41 13.37
C ARG A 111 -5.33 11.92 13.09
N PRO A 112 -5.03 12.38 11.86
CA PRO A 112 -3.73 13.00 11.57
C PRO A 112 -3.55 14.30 12.37
N ALA A 113 -2.31 14.64 12.70
CA ALA A 113 -1.96 15.87 13.41
C ALA A 113 -2.45 17.12 12.66
N SER A 114 -2.14 17.16 11.36
CA SER A 114 -2.44 18.25 10.43
C SER A 114 -2.79 17.71 9.04
N ALA A 115 -3.31 18.58 8.18
CA ALA A 115 -3.53 18.26 6.77
C ALA A 115 -2.22 17.92 6.01
N ALA A 116 -1.08 18.47 6.44
CA ALA A 116 0.23 18.13 5.86
C ALA A 116 0.64 16.70 6.23
N SER A 117 0.49 16.32 7.51
CA SER A 117 0.73 14.96 7.97
C SER A 117 -0.16 13.93 7.26
N ALA A 118 -1.45 14.25 7.09
CA ALA A 118 -2.39 13.41 6.34
C ALA A 118 -1.91 13.12 4.91
N ARG A 119 -1.44 14.16 4.18
CA ARG A 119 -0.88 13.98 2.83
C ARG A 119 0.43 13.21 2.81
N ALA A 120 1.29 13.41 3.79
CA ALA A 120 2.55 12.66 3.90
C ALA A 120 2.29 11.16 4.13
N MET A 121 1.37 10.85 5.03
CA MET A 121 0.92 9.47 5.26
C MET A 121 0.23 8.89 4.02
N ALA A 122 -0.62 9.66 3.34
CA ALA A 122 -1.23 9.21 2.09
C ALA A 122 -0.19 8.85 1.01
N ARG A 123 0.84 9.70 0.81
CA ARG A 123 1.96 9.39 -0.10
C ARG A 123 2.69 8.12 0.34
N ALA A 124 2.96 7.98 1.63
CA ALA A 124 3.64 6.81 2.16
C ALA A 124 2.88 5.51 1.87
N LEU A 125 1.55 5.49 2.05
CA LEU A 125 0.71 4.32 1.73
C LEU A 125 0.71 3.98 0.23
N LEU A 126 0.64 4.98 -0.65
CA LEU A 126 0.70 4.77 -2.10
C LEU A 126 2.08 4.24 -2.54
N THR A 127 3.16 4.78 -1.97
CA THR A 127 4.52 4.27 -2.19
C THR A 127 4.67 2.84 -1.69
N THR A 128 4.17 2.52 -0.50
CA THR A 128 4.14 1.15 0.03
C THR A 128 3.44 0.21 -0.94
N ASN A 129 2.28 0.60 -1.47
CA ASN A 129 1.57 -0.22 -2.44
C ASN A 129 2.40 -0.47 -3.71
N ALA A 130 3.11 0.53 -4.23
CA ALA A 130 4.02 0.32 -5.36
C ALA A 130 5.15 -0.68 -5.02
N LEU A 131 5.76 -0.56 -3.84
CA LEU A 131 6.82 -1.47 -3.38
C LEU A 131 6.32 -2.92 -3.19
N VAL A 132 5.10 -3.09 -2.67
CA VAL A 132 4.46 -4.42 -2.60
C VAL A 132 4.25 -5.00 -4.00
N GLY A 133 3.82 -4.19 -4.97
CA GLY A 133 3.68 -4.63 -6.36
C GLY A 133 4.99 -5.13 -6.95
N VAL A 134 6.08 -4.40 -6.72
CA VAL A 134 7.43 -4.82 -7.12
C VAL A 134 7.82 -6.14 -6.44
N ALA A 135 7.52 -6.29 -5.15
CA ALA A 135 7.81 -7.51 -4.40
C ALA A 135 7.03 -8.73 -4.91
N LEU A 136 5.90 -8.54 -5.58
CA LEU A 136 5.09 -9.63 -6.16
C LEU A 136 5.53 -10.06 -7.56
N LEU A 137 6.32 -9.24 -8.28
CA LEU A 137 6.81 -9.58 -9.62
C LEU A 137 7.57 -10.92 -9.68
N PRO A 138 8.43 -11.28 -8.71
CA PRO A 138 9.13 -12.55 -8.77
C PRO A 138 8.21 -13.76 -8.53
N MET A 139 7.16 -13.60 -7.72
CA MET A 139 6.14 -14.63 -7.55
C MET A 139 5.36 -14.84 -8.86
N ALA A 140 4.95 -13.75 -9.50
CA ALA A 140 4.31 -13.80 -10.82
C ALA A 140 5.22 -14.46 -11.87
N TRP A 141 6.51 -14.13 -11.86
CA TRP A 141 7.51 -14.76 -12.73
C TRP A 141 7.58 -16.29 -12.54
N VAL A 142 7.67 -16.75 -11.29
CA VAL A 142 7.71 -18.19 -10.97
C VAL A 142 6.44 -18.89 -11.43
N GLN A 143 5.29 -18.23 -11.25
CA GLN A 143 4.00 -18.80 -11.60
C GLN A 143 3.75 -18.87 -13.11
N TRP A 144 4.35 -17.97 -13.89
CA TRP A 144 4.15 -17.87 -15.34
C TRP A 144 5.27 -18.46 -16.20
N ARG A 145 5.97 -19.47 -15.67
CA ARG A 145 6.94 -20.26 -16.42
C ARG A 145 6.22 -21.22 -17.37
N GLU A 146 6.74 -21.35 -18.59
CA GLU A 146 6.28 -22.33 -19.59
C GLU A 146 6.54 -23.77 -19.17
N THR A 147 7.61 -24.00 -18.41
CA THR A 147 8.07 -25.33 -18.02
C THR A 147 7.81 -25.60 -16.56
N GLN A 148 7.35 -26.81 -16.24
CA GLN A 148 7.16 -27.29 -14.88
C GLN A 148 8.52 -27.56 -14.20
N THR A 149 9.12 -26.52 -13.60
CA THR A 149 10.43 -26.62 -12.93
C THR A 149 10.31 -26.48 -11.42
N THR A 150 10.87 -27.42 -10.67
CA THR A 150 10.98 -27.34 -9.21
C THR A 150 11.96 -26.25 -8.75
N SER A 151 13.03 -26.03 -9.52
CA SER A 151 14.11 -25.13 -9.13
C SER A 151 13.68 -23.67 -9.14
N VAL A 152 13.68 -23.05 -7.97
CA VAL A 152 13.51 -21.60 -7.81
C VAL A 152 14.84 -21.05 -7.29
N PRO A 153 15.38 -19.96 -7.89
CA PRO A 153 16.59 -19.33 -7.37
C PRO A 153 16.44 -19.00 -5.87
N GLY A 154 17.36 -19.50 -5.04
CA GLY A 154 17.26 -19.36 -3.58
C GLY A 154 17.28 -17.91 -3.09
N TRP A 155 17.79 -16.96 -3.89
CA TRP A 155 17.72 -15.54 -3.53
C TRP A 155 16.28 -15.00 -3.49
N LEU A 156 15.34 -15.63 -4.20
CA LEU A 156 13.93 -15.19 -4.23
C LEU A 156 13.23 -15.37 -2.89
N THR A 157 13.55 -16.45 -2.17
CA THR A 157 12.97 -16.72 -0.85
C THR A 157 13.40 -15.68 0.18
N VAL A 158 14.51 -14.99 -0.03
CA VAL A 158 15.01 -13.91 0.84
C VAL A 158 14.59 -12.54 0.32
N ALA A 159 14.72 -12.31 -0.99
CA ALA A 159 14.48 -11.00 -1.58
C ALA A 159 13.02 -10.56 -1.50
N MET A 160 12.06 -11.48 -1.67
CA MET A 160 10.64 -11.13 -1.60
C MET A 160 10.20 -10.73 -0.19
N PRO A 161 10.45 -11.51 0.89
CA PRO A 161 10.17 -11.08 2.25
C PRO A 161 10.91 -9.79 2.64
N LEU A 162 12.16 -9.63 2.20
CA LEU A 162 12.93 -8.41 2.44
C LEU A 162 12.28 -7.19 1.77
N ALA A 163 11.87 -7.30 0.51
CA ALA A 163 11.18 -6.23 -0.21
C ALA A 163 9.84 -5.88 0.46
N LEU A 164 9.08 -6.89 0.92
CA LEU A 164 7.86 -6.68 1.68
C LEU A 164 8.13 -5.98 3.02
N ALA A 165 9.16 -6.37 3.76
CA ALA A 165 9.54 -5.71 5.00
C ALA A 165 9.95 -4.25 4.77
N LEU A 166 10.74 -3.99 3.73
CA LEU A 166 11.16 -2.64 3.34
C LEU A 166 9.98 -1.77 2.88
N SER A 167 8.92 -2.37 2.33
CA SER A 167 7.71 -1.65 1.92
C SER A 167 6.99 -0.96 3.09
N VAL A 168 7.23 -1.40 4.33
CA VAL A 168 6.60 -0.84 5.55
C VAL A 168 7.34 0.40 6.07
N VAL A 169 8.57 0.66 5.61
CA VAL A 169 9.39 1.79 6.07
C VAL A 169 8.70 3.15 5.83
N PRO A 170 8.13 3.46 4.65
CA PRO A 170 7.46 4.74 4.42
C PRO A 170 6.34 5.07 5.42
N PRO A 171 5.34 4.19 5.69
CA PRO A 171 4.26 4.50 6.63
C PRO A 171 4.77 4.58 8.08
N CYS A 172 5.78 3.79 8.47
CA CYS A 172 6.42 3.93 9.78
C CYS A 172 7.04 5.31 9.97
N LEU A 173 7.81 5.79 8.99
CA LEU A 173 8.42 7.13 9.06
C LEU A 173 7.37 8.25 9.07
N ALA A 174 6.32 8.12 8.26
CA ALA A 174 5.22 9.07 8.25
C ALA A 174 4.48 9.09 9.60
N GLY A 175 4.19 7.92 10.17
CA GLY A 175 3.52 7.78 11.47
C GLY A 175 4.37 8.28 12.64
N TRP A 176 5.68 8.08 12.59
CA TRP A 176 6.60 8.64 13.58
C TRP A 176 6.60 10.17 13.56
N ARG A 177 6.65 10.78 12.37
CA ARG A 177 6.55 12.24 12.20
C ARG A 177 5.22 12.77 12.71
N ASP A 178 4.11 12.14 12.33
CA ASP A 178 2.76 12.48 12.80
C ASP A 178 2.67 12.41 14.34
N SER A 179 3.26 11.39 14.95
CA SER A 179 3.29 11.22 16.41
C SER A 179 4.08 12.32 17.11
N ARG A 180 5.18 12.82 16.52
CA ARG A 180 5.93 13.96 17.04
C ARG A 180 5.11 15.25 16.97
N GLU A 181 4.42 15.48 15.86
CA GLU A 181 3.56 16.65 15.68
C GLU A 181 2.37 16.63 16.65
N LYS A 182 1.75 15.47 16.84
CA LYS A 182 0.70 15.26 17.86
C LYS A 182 1.18 15.60 19.27
N ARG A 183 2.43 15.27 19.64
CA ARG A 183 3.00 15.62 20.95
C ARG A 183 3.17 17.13 21.10
N ALA A 184 3.76 17.79 20.11
CA ALA A 184 3.93 19.26 20.11
C ALA A 184 2.59 20.00 20.24
N LEU A 185 1.56 19.57 19.50
CA LEU A 185 0.21 20.14 19.60
C LEU A 185 -0.41 20.01 21.00
N ARG A 186 -0.14 18.90 21.70
CA ARG A 186 -0.63 18.70 23.08
C ARG A 186 0.08 19.60 24.07
N GLU A 187 1.38 19.82 23.90
CA GLU A 187 2.17 20.71 24.76
C GLU A 187 1.70 22.17 24.60
N LEU A 188 1.50 22.63 23.37
CA LEU A 188 0.98 23.97 23.10
C LEU A 188 -0.41 24.20 23.73
N ARG A 189 -1.30 23.22 23.64
CA ARG A 189 -2.65 23.30 24.25
C ARG A 189 -2.66 23.26 25.78
N ARG A 190 -1.59 22.79 26.42
CA ARG A 190 -1.45 22.81 27.89
C ARG A 190 -0.89 24.14 28.39
N ALA A 191 -0.18 24.87 27.53
CA ALA A 191 0.45 26.15 27.86
C ALA A 191 -0.47 27.36 27.60
N ALA A 192 -1.53 27.19 26.81
CA ALA A 192 -2.56 28.20 26.52
C ALA A 192 -3.75 28.07 27.47
#